data_AF-A0A6I6JV52-F1
#
_entry.id   AF-A0A6I6JV52-F1
#
_cell.length_a   1.000
_cell.length_b   1.000
_cell.length_c   1.000
_cell.angle_alpha   90.00
_cell.angle_beta   90.00
_cell.angle_gamma   90.00
#
_symmetry.space_group_name_H-M   'P 1'
#
loop_
_entity.id
_entity.type
_entity.pdbx_description
1 polymer ?
#
loop_
_entity_poly.entity_id
_entity_poly.type
_entity_poly.pdbx_seq_one_letter_code
_entity_poly.pdbx_strand_id
1 'polypeptide(L)'
;MRILLLVNLFFLTTFSKPVFSSENDSIVTNVFIHIYNEQYTEAHAAISANRAKLENFYADVLTIDLLWWEFVQTKQNNEKQKIFLSFLEKFDSTYLNDAELKQRQLIKNSYQIRYEFKRFNIIGAINTRATIKKLLGEITSENPDYPENRMKLLSLYSSLFQYFDNLINPLFSKNRREIRAEALVEVEGFTRENDIIVKTLSLYFLGRIYLNIEKDDEKGIRYFTELSEYYPKNELFKEVLKKYK
;
A
#
# COMPACT_ATOMS: atom_id res chain seq x y z
N MET A 1 -8.82 -2.11 57.84
CA MET A 1 -8.98 -0.65 57.83
C MET A 1 -8.33 -0.14 56.55
N ARG A 2 -8.94 -0.26 55.35
CA ARG A 2 -10.00 0.57 54.75
C ARG A 2 -9.81 2.06 55.01
N ILE A 3 -9.26 2.78 54.03
CA ILE A 3 -9.80 4.08 53.59
C ILE A 3 -9.78 4.11 52.05
N LEU A 4 -11.00 4.15 51.51
CA LEU A 4 -11.38 4.49 50.16
C LEU A 4 -11.56 6.02 50.10
N LEU A 5 -11.15 6.67 49.02
CA LEU A 5 -11.75 7.91 48.47
C LEU A 5 -11.05 8.19 47.11
N LEU A 6 -11.60 7.73 45.98
CA LEU A 6 -12.59 8.45 45.15
C LEU A 6 -12.23 9.93 44.93
N VAL A 7 -11.52 10.19 43.82
CA VAL A 7 -11.70 11.41 43.04
C VAL A 7 -11.90 11.00 41.59
N ASN A 8 -13.16 10.98 41.20
CA ASN A 8 -13.63 10.96 39.84
C ASN A 8 -13.85 12.43 39.44
N LEU A 9 -13.27 12.90 38.34
CA LEU A 9 -13.95 13.71 37.32
C LEU A 9 -12.94 14.32 36.33
N PHE A 10 -13.22 14.04 35.05
CA PHE A 10 -13.01 14.88 33.88
C PHE A 10 -11.58 15.29 33.55
N PHE A 11 -10.99 14.63 32.54
CA PHE A 11 -10.57 15.35 31.34
C PHE A 11 -10.63 14.40 30.13
N LEU A 12 -11.63 14.66 29.29
CA LEU A 12 -11.67 14.40 27.86
C LEU A 12 -11.38 12.95 27.44
N THR A 13 -12.46 12.18 27.34
CA THR A 13 -12.61 11.32 26.17
C THR A 13 -12.40 12.21 24.95
N THR A 14 -11.18 12.25 24.42
CA THR A 14 -10.97 12.58 23.02
C THR A 14 -11.83 11.59 22.28
N PHE A 15 -12.98 12.08 21.82
CA PHE A 15 -13.72 11.46 20.74
C PHE A 15 -12.69 11.25 19.64
N SER A 16 -12.13 10.04 19.56
CA SER A 16 -11.71 9.46 18.30
C SER A 16 -12.97 9.53 17.45
N LYS A 17 -13.08 10.59 16.65
CA LYS A 17 -14.09 10.66 15.61
C LYS A 17 -14.02 9.31 14.90
N PRO A 18 -15.12 8.57 14.73
CA PRO A 18 -15.08 7.36 13.94
C PRO A 18 -14.59 7.78 12.54
N VAL A 19 -13.34 7.40 12.26
CA VAL A 19 -12.73 7.43 10.94
C VAL A 19 -13.50 6.35 10.18
N PHE A 20 -14.36 6.79 9.26
CA PHE A 20 -15.35 6.00 8.52
C PHE A 20 -16.54 5.44 9.32
N SER A 21 -17.68 5.33 8.65
CA SER A 21 -18.73 4.41 9.08
C SER A 21 -18.22 2.98 8.87
N SER A 22 -18.54 2.07 9.79
CA SER A 22 -18.21 0.64 9.67
C SER A 22 -18.57 0.01 8.32
N GLU A 23 -19.52 0.61 7.60
CA GLU A 23 -19.99 0.18 6.29
C GLU A 23 -18.93 0.41 5.20
N ASN A 24 -18.24 1.55 5.17
CA ASN A 24 -17.19 1.82 4.17
C ASN A 24 -15.99 0.90 4.35
N ASP A 25 -15.56 0.67 5.60
CA ASP A 25 -14.48 -0.27 5.92
C ASP A 25 -14.84 -1.70 5.50
N SER A 26 -16.11 -2.10 5.67
CA SER A 26 -16.57 -3.42 5.21
C SER A 26 -16.55 -3.56 3.68
N ILE A 27 -16.89 -2.49 2.94
CA ILE A 27 -16.88 -2.51 1.47
C ILE A 27 -15.45 -2.59 0.97
N VAL A 28 -14.56 -1.74 1.50
CA VAL A 28 -13.13 -1.72 1.15
C VAL A 28 -12.52 -3.10 1.41
N THR A 29 -12.77 -3.68 2.59
CA THR A 29 -12.31 -5.02 2.95
C THR A 29 -12.81 -6.08 1.99
N ASN A 30 -14.10 -6.07 1.65
CA ASN A 30 -14.67 -7.05 0.73
C ASN A 30 -14.06 -6.95 -0.68
N VAL A 31 -13.89 -5.73 -1.19
CA VAL A 31 -13.23 -5.52 -2.49
C VAL A 31 -11.79 -6.04 -2.46
N PHE A 32 -11.02 -5.72 -1.41
CA PHE A 32 -9.64 -6.19 -1.28
C PHE A 32 -9.55 -7.71 -1.20
N ILE A 33 -10.46 -8.36 -0.46
CA ILE A 33 -10.58 -9.82 -0.41
C ILE A 33 -10.82 -10.40 -1.79
N HIS A 34 -11.72 -9.80 -2.60
CA HIS A 34 -11.94 -10.26 -3.96
C HIS A 34 -10.71 -10.09 -4.86
N ILE A 35 -10.04 -8.93 -4.81
CA ILE A 35 -8.82 -8.66 -5.60
C ILE A 35 -7.76 -9.72 -5.29
N TYR A 36 -7.42 -9.90 -4.01
CA TYR A 36 -6.32 -10.78 -3.61
C TYR A 36 -6.68 -12.26 -3.65
N ASN A 37 -7.96 -12.63 -3.68
CA ASN A 37 -8.39 -14.00 -4.01
C ASN A 37 -8.59 -14.24 -5.51
N GLU A 38 -8.15 -13.31 -6.37
CA GLU A 38 -8.22 -13.42 -7.84
C GLU A 38 -9.66 -13.50 -8.39
N GLN A 39 -10.62 -12.98 -7.64
CA GLN A 39 -12.04 -12.89 -7.98
C GLN A 39 -12.33 -11.53 -8.66
N TYR A 40 -11.69 -11.31 -9.81
CA TYR A 40 -11.65 -9.99 -10.44
C TYR A 40 -13.02 -9.49 -10.91
N THR A 41 -13.88 -10.39 -11.41
CA THR A 41 -15.25 -10.03 -11.83
C THR A 41 -16.06 -9.51 -10.65
N GLU A 42 -15.95 -10.18 -9.50
CA GLU A 42 -16.62 -9.81 -8.26
C GLU A 42 -16.05 -8.49 -7.70
N ALA A 43 -14.73 -8.28 -7.78
CA ALA A 43 -14.10 -7.01 -7.39
C ALA A 43 -14.61 -5.83 -8.25
N HIS A 44 -14.67 -5.98 -9.58
CA HIS A 44 -15.23 -4.97 -10.50
C HIS A 44 -16.70 -4.66 -10.16
N ALA A 45 -17.51 -5.69 -9.92
CA ALA A 45 -18.92 -5.54 -9.56
C ALA A 45 -19.07 -4.83 -8.21
N ALA A 46 -18.27 -5.21 -7.20
CA ALA A 46 -18.32 -4.63 -5.87
C ALA A 46 -17.91 -3.14 -5.86
N ILE A 47 -16.86 -2.76 -6.59
CA ILE A 47 -16.46 -1.36 -6.76
C ILE A 47 -17.58 -0.57 -7.46
N SER A 48 -18.11 -1.11 -8.55
CA SER A 48 -19.14 -0.42 -9.35
C SER A 48 -20.43 -0.19 -8.58
N ALA A 49 -20.92 -1.22 -7.87
CA ALA A 49 -22.15 -1.16 -7.09
C ALA A 49 -22.05 -0.20 -5.88
N ASN A 50 -20.85 -0.02 -5.34
CA ASN A 50 -20.62 0.79 -4.14
C ASN A 50 -19.89 2.11 -4.43
N ARG A 51 -19.70 2.50 -5.69
CA ARG A 51 -18.90 3.68 -6.04
C ARG A 51 -19.42 4.98 -5.42
N ALA A 52 -20.72 5.12 -5.19
CA ALA A 52 -21.29 6.29 -4.53
C ALA A 52 -21.05 6.32 -3.02
N LYS A 53 -20.86 5.14 -2.40
CA LYS A 53 -20.58 4.99 -0.96
C LYS A 53 -19.08 5.07 -0.67
N LEU A 54 -18.29 4.50 -1.57
CA LEU A 54 -16.84 4.68 -1.61
C LEU A 54 -16.54 6.12 -1.99
N GLU A 55 -15.77 6.83 -1.17
CA GLU A 55 -15.22 8.12 -1.61
C GLU A 55 -14.44 7.91 -2.92
N ASN A 56 -14.51 8.87 -3.85
CA ASN A 56 -13.85 8.78 -5.16
C ASN A 56 -12.37 8.37 -5.05
N PHE A 57 -11.68 8.86 -4.02
CA PHE A 57 -10.30 8.48 -3.72
C PHE A 57 -10.14 6.96 -3.52
N TYR A 58 -10.93 6.35 -2.63
CA TYR A 58 -10.84 4.92 -2.34
C TYR A 58 -11.31 4.06 -3.50
N ALA A 59 -12.37 4.48 -4.20
CA ALA A 59 -12.81 3.78 -5.41
C ALA A 59 -11.68 3.71 -6.45
N ASP A 60 -10.95 4.81 -6.66
CA ASP A 60 -9.84 4.85 -7.59
C ASP A 60 -8.64 4.02 -7.09
N VAL A 61 -8.29 4.10 -5.80
CA VAL A 61 -7.21 3.29 -5.18
C VAL A 61 -7.49 1.78 -5.29
N LEU A 62 -8.73 1.35 -5.09
CA LEU A 62 -9.13 -0.04 -5.28
C LEU A 62 -9.08 -0.44 -6.76
N THR A 63 -9.50 0.46 -7.65
CA THR A 63 -9.50 0.21 -9.10
C THR A 63 -8.07 0.05 -9.64
N ILE A 64 -7.12 0.92 -9.25
CA ILE A 64 -5.73 0.80 -9.71
C ILE A 64 -5.07 -0.49 -9.21
N ASP A 65 -5.34 -0.91 -7.97
CA ASP A 65 -4.80 -2.16 -7.42
C ASP A 65 -5.41 -3.38 -8.12
N LEU A 66 -6.73 -3.39 -8.35
CA LEU A 66 -7.42 -4.42 -9.12
C LEU A 66 -6.82 -4.58 -10.52
N LEU A 67 -6.71 -3.48 -11.27
CA LEU A 67 -6.18 -3.52 -12.64
C LEU A 67 -4.71 -3.93 -12.68
N TRP A 68 -3.93 -3.55 -11.66
CA TRP A 68 -2.56 -4.01 -11.50
C TRP A 68 -2.52 -5.53 -11.31
N TRP A 69 -3.32 -6.08 -10.39
CA TRP A 69 -3.36 -7.52 -10.10
C TRP A 69 -3.85 -8.35 -11.30
N GLU A 70 -4.89 -7.90 -12.00
CA GLU A 70 -5.34 -8.51 -13.26
C GLU A 70 -4.22 -8.55 -14.31
N PHE A 71 -3.46 -7.46 -14.45
CA PHE A 71 -2.35 -7.38 -15.38
C PHE A 71 -1.18 -8.28 -14.98
N VAL A 72 -0.80 -8.34 -13.70
CA VAL A 72 0.37 -9.13 -13.29
C VAL A 72 0.13 -10.63 -13.31
N GLN A 73 -1.10 -11.08 -13.01
CA GLN A 73 -1.45 -12.51 -12.97
C GLN A 73 -1.78 -13.08 -14.35
N THR A 74 -2.20 -12.26 -15.31
CA THR A 74 -2.51 -12.76 -16.65
C THR A 74 -1.26 -12.83 -17.53
N LYS A 75 -0.84 -14.03 -17.92
CA LYS A 75 0.29 -14.21 -18.85
C LYS A 75 -0.03 -13.57 -20.22
N GLN A 76 0.84 -12.67 -20.67
CA GLN A 76 0.82 -12.05 -22.00
C GLN A 76 -0.50 -11.40 -22.42
N ASN A 77 -1.07 -10.53 -21.56
CA ASN A 77 -2.31 -9.83 -21.89
C ASN A 77 -2.08 -8.34 -22.19
N ASN A 78 -1.83 -8.03 -23.48
CA ASN A 78 -1.69 -6.67 -23.99
C ASN A 78 -2.95 -5.82 -23.75
N GLU A 79 -4.13 -6.42 -23.68
CA GLU A 79 -5.38 -5.70 -23.43
C GLU A 79 -5.46 -5.23 -21.97
N LYS A 80 -5.21 -6.12 -21.01
CA LYS A 80 -5.17 -5.77 -19.58
C LYS A 80 -4.09 -4.73 -19.27
N GLN A 81 -2.94 -4.84 -19.93
CA GLN A 81 -1.90 -3.81 -19.87
C GLN A 81 -2.40 -2.44 -20.36
N LYS A 82 -3.07 -2.38 -21.52
CA LYS A 82 -3.63 -1.13 -22.06
C LYS A 82 -4.67 -0.52 -21.12
N ILE A 83 -5.56 -1.34 -20.55
CA ILE A 83 -6.58 -0.90 -19.58
C ILE A 83 -5.90 -0.30 -18.34
N PHE A 84 -4.92 -1.01 -17.77
CA PHE A 84 -4.16 -0.51 -16.62
C PHE A 84 -3.47 0.82 -16.91
N LEU A 85 -2.76 0.93 -18.04
CA LEU A 85 -2.06 2.17 -18.41
C LEU A 85 -3.01 3.34 -18.65
N SER A 86 -4.13 3.10 -19.35
CA SER A 86 -5.15 4.12 -19.57
C SER A 86 -5.77 4.60 -18.24
N PHE A 87 -5.94 3.70 -17.27
CA PHE A 87 -6.38 4.09 -15.93
C PHE A 87 -5.31 4.87 -15.17
N LEU A 88 -4.06 4.43 -15.24
CA LEU A 88 -2.92 5.05 -14.58
C LEU A 88 -2.70 6.49 -15.05
N GLU A 89 -2.84 6.76 -16.35
CA GLU A 89 -2.71 8.09 -16.95
C GLU A 89 -3.71 9.10 -16.35
N LYS A 90 -4.94 8.66 -16.08
CA LYS A 90 -6.03 9.52 -15.57
C LYS A 90 -6.21 9.47 -14.05
N PHE A 91 -5.41 8.69 -13.31
CA PHE A 91 -5.61 8.44 -11.88
C PHE A 91 -5.63 9.70 -11.00
N ASP A 92 -4.85 10.69 -11.39
CA ASP A 92 -4.68 11.98 -10.72
C ASP A 92 -5.48 13.10 -11.39
N SER A 93 -6.41 12.78 -12.29
CA SER A 93 -7.28 13.78 -12.96
C SER A 93 -8.48 14.21 -12.11
N THR A 94 -8.86 13.40 -11.14
CA THR A 94 -10.04 13.59 -10.28
C THR A 94 -9.61 13.89 -8.85
N TYR A 95 -9.20 15.13 -8.56
CA TYR A 95 -8.78 15.56 -7.22
C TYR A 95 -9.61 16.73 -6.70
N LEU A 96 -9.73 16.83 -5.38
CA LEU A 96 -10.49 17.90 -4.72
C LEU A 96 -9.63 19.12 -4.37
N ASN A 97 -8.35 18.91 -4.10
CA ASN A 97 -7.38 19.94 -3.73
C ASN A 97 -5.94 19.47 -4.01
N ASP A 98 -4.98 20.38 -3.88
CA ASP A 98 -3.55 20.11 -4.15
C ASP A 98 -2.97 19.01 -3.27
N ALA A 99 -3.41 18.93 -2.01
CA ALA A 99 -2.96 17.87 -1.10
C ALA A 99 -3.40 16.49 -1.63
N GLU A 100 -4.67 16.32 -2.01
CA GLU A 100 -5.17 15.07 -2.59
C GLU A 100 -4.48 14.78 -3.93
N LEU A 101 -4.22 15.79 -4.76
CA LEU A 101 -3.48 15.62 -6.01
C LEU A 101 -2.10 15.00 -5.77
N LYS A 102 -1.35 15.52 -4.80
CA LYS A 102 -0.02 14.99 -4.46
C LYS A 102 -0.08 13.55 -3.95
N GLN A 103 -1.07 13.24 -3.13
CA GLN A 103 -1.27 11.87 -2.67
C GLN A 103 -1.59 10.92 -3.83
N ARG A 104 -2.46 11.35 -4.76
CA ARG A 104 -2.79 10.57 -5.95
C ARG A 104 -1.58 10.38 -6.86
N GLN A 105 -0.79 11.43 -7.07
CA GLN A 105 0.46 11.37 -7.83
C GLN A 105 1.46 10.40 -7.19
N LEU A 106 1.54 10.33 -5.86
CA LEU A 106 2.43 9.39 -5.17
C LEU A 106 2.00 7.95 -5.44
N ILE A 107 0.69 7.66 -5.29
CA ILE A 107 0.13 6.34 -5.57
C ILE A 107 0.34 5.97 -7.04
N LYS A 108 -0.02 6.86 -7.97
CA LYS A 108 0.20 6.69 -9.42
C LYS A 108 1.66 6.36 -9.73
N ASN A 109 2.61 7.16 -9.25
CA ASN A 109 4.03 6.93 -9.50
C ASN A 109 4.53 5.63 -8.85
N SER A 110 3.97 5.23 -7.71
CA SER A 110 4.29 3.92 -7.09
C SER A 110 3.87 2.73 -7.96
N TYR A 111 2.78 2.85 -8.72
CA TYR A 111 2.37 1.82 -9.69
C TYR A 111 3.16 1.94 -10.99
N GLN A 112 3.46 3.15 -11.44
CA GLN A 112 4.31 3.39 -12.61
C GLN A 112 5.68 2.73 -12.41
N ILE A 113 6.35 2.92 -11.27
CA ILE A 113 7.67 2.34 -11.04
C ILE A 113 7.62 0.81 -11.02
N ARG A 114 6.56 0.22 -10.43
CA ARG A 114 6.30 -1.23 -10.46
C ARG A 114 6.13 -1.74 -11.89
N TYR A 115 5.38 -1.00 -12.71
CA TYR A 115 5.20 -1.31 -14.13
C TYR A 115 6.52 -1.24 -14.89
N GLU A 116 7.31 -0.17 -14.73
CA GLU A 116 8.61 -0.01 -15.41
C GLU A 116 9.57 -1.15 -15.07
N PHE A 117 9.64 -1.57 -13.80
CA PHE A 117 10.43 -2.73 -13.39
C PHE A 117 9.93 -4.03 -14.02
N LYS A 118 8.61 -4.26 -14.09
CA LYS A 118 8.04 -5.47 -14.71
C LYS A 118 8.41 -5.61 -16.18
N ARG A 119 8.56 -4.50 -16.91
CA ARG A 119 8.99 -4.47 -18.32
C ARG A 119 10.49 -4.23 -18.52
N PHE A 120 11.28 -4.31 -17.44
CA PHE A 120 12.74 -4.08 -17.46
C PHE A 120 13.16 -2.70 -18.02
N ASN A 121 12.30 -1.68 -17.93
CA ASN A 121 12.59 -0.32 -18.39
C ASN A 121 13.25 0.50 -17.27
N ILE A 122 14.57 0.37 -17.16
CA ILE A 122 15.35 1.02 -16.09
C ILE A 122 15.32 2.55 -16.20
N ILE A 123 15.34 3.11 -17.41
CA ILE A 123 15.30 4.57 -17.62
C ILE A 123 13.97 5.13 -17.12
N GLY A 124 12.85 4.47 -17.47
CA GLY A 124 11.53 4.80 -16.95
C GLY A 124 11.49 4.76 -15.42
N ALA A 125 12.00 3.68 -14.82
CA ALA A 125 12.04 3.53 -13.37
C ALA A 125 12.87 4.62 -12.66
N ILE A 126 14.01 5.03 -13.24
CA ILE A 126 14.85 6.12 -12.71
C ILE A 126 14.09 7.47 -12.77
N ASN A 127 13.45 7.77 -13.89
CA ASN A 127 12.67 9.00 -14.05
C ASN A 127 11.51 9.05 -13.05
N THR A 128 10.75 7.96 -12.93
CA THR A 128 9.66 7.85 -11.95
C THR A 128 10.17 7.97 -10.51
N ARG A 129 11.32 7.37 -10.19
CA ARG A 129 11.96 7.51 -8.86
C ARG A 129 12.30 8.96 -8.54
N ALA A 130 12.85 9.72 -9.50
CA ALA A 130 13.15 11.13 -9.31
C ALA A 130 11.88 11.95 -9.04
N THR A 131 10.78 11.66 -9.75
CA THR A 131 9.46 12.27 -9.52
C THR A 131 8.95 11.98 -8.11
N ILE A 132 8.99 10.73 -7.66
CA ILE A 132 8.56 10.36 -6.30
C ILE A 132 9.38 11.09 -5.24
N LYS A 133 10.71 11.14 -5.41
CA LYS A 133 11.59 11.84 -4.47
C LYS A 133 11.25 13.32 -4.32
N LYS A 134 11.02 14.00 -5.45
CA LYS A 134 10.59 15.40 -5.45
C LYS A 134 9.25 15.56 -4.73
N LEU A 135 8.27 14.72 -5.09
CA LEU A 135 6.92 14.77 -4.54
C LEU A 135 6.89 14.54 -3.02
N LEU A 136 7.67 13.57 -2.51
CA LEU A 136 7.79 13.35 -1.07
C LEU A 136 8.45 14.53 -0.36
N GLY A 137 9.41 15.21 -0.98
CA GLY A 137 9.98 16.45 -0.47
C GLY A 137 8.95 17.57 -0.34
N GLU A 138 8.09 17.74 -1.35
CA GLU A 138 6.98 18.70 -1.33
C GLU A 138 5.95 18.37 -0.23
N ILE A 139 5.50 17.12 -0.15
CA ILE A 139 4.54 16.65 0.87
C ILE A 139 5.12 16.88 2.29
N THR A 140 6.39 16.54 2.51
CA THR A 140 7.05 16.72 3.81
C THR A 140 7.16 18.19 4.18
N SER A 141 7.48 19.06 3.22
CA SER A 141 7.63 20.50 3.46
C SER A 141 6.30 21.19 3.75
N GLU A 142 5.22 20.77 3.11
CA GLU A 142 3.91 21.39 3.26
C GLU A 142 3.13 20.85 4.45
N ASN A 143 3.44 19.62 4.87
CA ASN A 143 2.78 18.91 5.96
C ASN A 143 1.24 19.01 5.88
N PRO A 144 0.64 18.58 4.76
CA PRO A 144 -0.81 18.66 4.55
C PRO A 144 -1.58 17.80 5.56
N ASP A 145 -2.73 18.30 5.99
CA ASP A 145 -3.65 17.58 6.89
C ASP A 145 -4.48 16.57 6.09
N TYR A 146 -4.06 15.30 6.08
CA TYR A 146 -4.83 14.21 5.49
C TYR A 146 -5.67 13.48 6.54
N PRO A 147 -6.83 12.90 6.14
CA PRO A 147 -7.52 11.91 6.96
C PRO A 147 -6.58 10.80 7.45
N GLU A 148 -6.79 10.28 8.66
CA GLU A 148 -5.87 9.35 9.33
C GLU A 148 -5.49 8.14 8.46
N ASN A 149 -6.46 7.49 7.82
CA ASN A 149 -6.18 6.34 6.96
C ASN A 149 -5.43 6.70 5.67
N ARG A 150 -5.68 7.89 5.12
CA ARG A 150 -4.89 8.47 4.02
C ARG A 150 -3.45 8.76 4.49
N MET A 151 -3.25 9.25 5.72
CA MET A 151 -1.93 9.42 6.32
C MET A 151 -1.19 8.09 6.47
N LYS A 152 -1.85 7.02 6.93
CA LYS A 152 -1.24 5.70 7.06
C LYS A 152 -0.77 5.15 5.72
N LEU A 153 -1.63 5.23 4.69
CA LEU A 153 -1.26 4.81 3.34
C LEU A 153 -0.10 5.63 2.77
N LEU A 154 -0.10 6.95 2.98
CA LEU A 154 1.01 7.83 2.60
C LEU A 154 2.31 7.44 3.32
N SER A 155 2.23 7.16 4.63
CA SER A 155 3.39 6.78 5.44
C SER A 155 3.97 5.47 4.92
N LEU A 156 3.13 4.44 4.69
CA LEU A 156 3.55 3.18 4.07
C LEU A 156 4.30 3.38 2.75
N TYR A 157 3.76 4.18 1.82
CA TYR A 157 4.43 4.43 0.54
C TYR A 157 5.75 5.20 0.72
N SER A 158 5.81 6.12 1.68
CA SER A 158 7.01 6.89 2.00
C SER A 158 8.11 5.98 2.56
N SER A 159 7.81 5.11 3.53
CA SER A 159 8.77 4.17 4.11
C SER A 159 9.26 3.15 3.08
N LEU A 160 8.36 2.60 2.26
CA LEU A 160 8.75 1.72 1.15
C LEU A 160 9.70 2.44 0.18
N PHE A 161 9.39 3.68 -0.18
CA PHE A 161 10.26 4.46 -1.04
C PHE A 161 11.62 4.72 -0.38
N GLN A 162 11.67 5.13 0.88
CA GLN A 162 12.92 5.34 1.62
C GLN A 162 13.76 4.08 1.67
N TYR A 163 13.15 2.92 1.91
CA TYR A 163 13.85 1.63 1.88
C TYR A 163 14.51 1.38 0.51
N PHE A 164 13.78 1.53 -0.59
CA PHE A 164 14.30 1.28 -1.94
C PHE A 164 15.26 2.39 -2.43
N ASP A 165 15.05 3.66 -2.08
CA ASP A 165 15.91 4.80 -2.46
C ASP A 165 17.33 4.60 -1.94
N ASN A 166 17.45 3.98 -0.76
CA ASN A 166 18.69 3.74 -0.03
C ASN A 166 19.30 2.35 -0.29
N LEU A 167 18.70 1.51 -1.14
CA LEU A 167 19.25 0.21 -1.53
C LEU A 167 20.45 0.35 -2.48
N ILE A 168 20.52 1.44 -3.24
CA ILE A 168 21.56 1.65 -4.26
C ILE A 168 22.88 2.05 -3.58
N ASN A 169 23.79 1.06 -3.53
CA ASN A 169 25.18 1.09 -3.03
C ASN A 169 25.35 1.05 -1.49
N PRO A 170 25.26 -0.14 -0.86
CA PRO A 170 25.31 -0.33 0.61
C PRO A 170 26.70 -0.14 1.25
N LEU A 171 27.75 0.07 0.44
CA LEU A 171 29.14 0.01 0.91
C LEU A 171 29.71 1.35 1.42
N PHE A 172 29.01 2.49 1.30
CA PHE A 172 29.68 3.80 1.49
C PHE A 172 29.02 4.84 2.40
N SER A 173 27.87 4.59 3.04
CA SER A 173 27.45 5.47 4.16
C SER A 173 26.61 4.77 5.22
N LYS A 174 27.06 4.87 6.47
CA LYS A 174 26.35 4.40 7.68
C LYS A 174 24.91 4.94 7.73
N ASN A 175 24.75 6.23 7.41
CA ASN A 175 23.45 6.92 7.36
C ASN A 175 22.42 6.23 6.44
N ARG A 176 22.81 5.78 5.24
CA ARG A 176 21.86 5.10 4.33
C ARG A 176 21.40 3.75 4.88
N ARG A 177 22.28 3.04 5.58
CA ARG A 177 21.93 1.76 6.23
C ARG A 177 20.97 1.99 7.39
N GLU A 178 21.17 3.04 8.17
CA GLU A 178 20.27 3.44 9.27
C GLU A 178 18.88 3.80 8.73
N ILE A 179 18.80 4.69 7.74
CA ILE A 179 17.51 5.06 7.10
C ILE A 179 16.79 3.83 6.55
N ARG A 180 17.51 2.92 5.88
CA ARG A 180 16.92 1.68 5.35
C ARG A 180 16.37 0.79 6.47
N ALA A 181 17.12 0.64 7.57
CA ALA A 181 16.70 -0.16 8.71
C ALA A 181 15.47 0.45 9.42
N GLU A 182 15.46 1.77 9.62
CA GLU A 182 14.33 2.50 10.19
C GLU A 182 13.08 2.36 9.32
N ALA A 183 13.21 2.56 8.01
CA ALA A 183 12.11 2.37 7.07
C ALA A 183 11.57 0.93 7.10
N LEU A 184 12.45 -0.08 7.23
CA LEU A 184 12.01 -1.46 7.31
C LEU A 184 11.23 -1.73 8.60
N VAL A 185 11.70 -1.22 9.74
CA VAL A 185 10.99 -1.31 11.04
C VAL A 185 9.62 -0.63 10.97
N GLU A 186 9.54 0.53 10.33
CA GLU A 186 8.26 1.24 10.15
C GLU A 186 7.27 0.41 9.32
N VAL A 187 7.73 -0.17 8.19
CA VAL A 187 6.88 -1.04 7.36
C VAL A 187 6.44 -2.30 8.13
N GLU A 188 7.29 -2.86 8.99
CA GLU A 188 6.89 -3.96 9.88
C GLU A 188 5.78 -3.56 10.85
N GLY A 189 5.80 -2.33 11.36
CA GLY A 189 4.74 -1.78 12.20
C GLY A 189 3.38 -1.82 11.51
N PHE A 190 3.33 -1.47 10.23
CA PHE A 190 2.10 -1.44 9.43
C PHE A 190 1.41 -2.81 9.25
N THR A 191 2.10 -3.92 9.49
CA THR A 191 1.49 -5.27 9.43
C THR A 191 0.45 -5.53 10.52
N ARG A 192 0.45 -4.70 11.57
CA ARG A 192 -0.45 -4.79 12.72
C ARG A 192 -1.61 -3.79 12.65
N GLU A 193 -1.70 -3.01 11.59
CA GLU A 193 -2.78 -2.05 11.38
C GLU A 193 -4.12 -2.76 11.11
N ASN A 194 -5.21 -2.12 11.54
CA ASN A 194 -6.56 -2.59 11.23
C ASN A 194 -7.00 -2.22 9.80
N ASP A 195 -6.33 -1.25 9.17
CA ASP A 195 -6.57 -0.90 7.77
C ASP A 195 -6.06 -2.03 6.87
N ILE A 196 -7.00 -2.71 6.21
CA ILE A 196 -6.72 -3.89 5.38
C ILE A 196 -5.80 -3.58 4.20
N ILE A 197 -5.86 -2.37 3.63
CA ILE A 197 -5.01 -1.97 2.50
C ILE A 197 -3.58 -1.86 3.01
N VAL A 198 -3.38 -1.10 4.08
CA VAL A 198 -2.06 -0.87 4.69
C VAL A 198 -1.44 -2.19 5.17
N LYS A 199 -2.23 -3.02 5.88
CA LYS A 199 -1.79 -4.33 6.34
C LYS A 199 -1.39 -5.25 5.18
N THR A 200 -2.24 -5.39 4.17
CA THR A 200 -1.97 -6.33 3.06
C THR A 200 -0.77 -5.90 2.22
N LEU A 201 -0.67 -4.60 1.90
CA LEU A 201 0.46 -4.08 1.15
C LEU A 201 1.77 -4.21 1.94
N SER A 202 1.78 -3.90 3.24
CA SER A 202 2.97 -4.08 4.08
C SER A 202 3.42 -5.53 4.15
N LEU A 203 2.51 -6.48 4.40
CA LEU A 203 2.80 -7.91 4.36
C LEU A 203 3.39 -8.34 3.01
N TYR A 204 2.78 -7.93 1.90
CA TYR A 204 3.23 -8.29 0.56
C TYR A 204 4.62 -7.75 0.25
N PHE A 205 4.86 -6.46 0.51
CA PHE A 205 6.15 -5.85 0.24
C PHE A 205 7.24 -6.38 1.16
N LEU A 206 6.97 -6.59 2.46
CA LEU A 206 7.94 -7.18 3.39
C LEU A 206 8.31 -8.61 2.98
N GLY A 207 7.33 -9.44 2.64
CA GLY A 207 7.58 -10.78 2.12
C GLY A 207 8.52 -10.73 0.90
N ARG A 208 8.27 -9.81 -0.04
CA ARG A 208 9.12 -9.63 -1.22
C ARG A 208 10.51 -9.09 -0.88
N ILE A 209 10.61 -8.14 0.06
CA ILE A 209 11.87 -7.55 0.51
C ILE A 209 12.74 -8.61 1.17
N TYR A 210 12.18 -9.38 2.10
CA TYR A 210 12.94 -10.37 2.86
C TYR A 210 13.43 -11.52 1.97
N LEU A 211 12.57 -12.08 1.11
CA LEU A 211 12.96 -13.16 0.19
C LEU A 211 13.96 -12.70 -0.89
N ASN A 212 13.73 -11.53 -1.50
CA ASN A 212 14.48 -11.15 -2.70
C ASN A 212 15.70 -10.28 -2.41
N ILE A 213 15.71 -9.53 -1.32
CA ILE A 213 16.71 -8.49 -1.06
C ILE A 213 17.51 -8.79 0.21
N GLU A 214 16.84 -8.93 1.35
CA GLU A 214 17.53 -9.19 2.63
C GLU A 214 18.04 -10.63 2.76
N LYS A 215 17.49 -11.55 1.94
CA LYS A 215 17.81 -13.00 1.97
C LYS A 215 17.51 -13.64 3.33
N ASP A 216 16.42 -13.20 3.96
CA ASP A 216 15.87 -13.79 5.18
C ASP A 216 14.61 -14.58 4.79
N ASP A 217 14.82 -15.84 4.45
CA ASP A 217 13.75 -16.70 3.94
C ASP A 217 12.67 -16.97 5.01
N GLU A 218 13.06 -17.12 6.27
CA GLU A 218 12.14 -17.37 7.38
C GLU A 218 11.13 -16.23 7.54
N LYS A 219 11.62 -14.97 7.63
CA LYS A 219 10.73 -13.81 7.71
C LYS A 219 9.87 -13.67 6.46
N GLY A 220 10.47 -13.85 5.29
CA GLY A 220 9.78 -13.79 4.01
C GLY A 220 8.60 -14.77 3.92
N ILE A 221 8.85 -16.04 4.26
CA ILE A 221 7.84 -17.12 4.30
C ILE A 221 6.75 -16.80 5.32
N ARG A 222 7.09 -16.25 6.49
CA ARG A 222 6.10 -15.88 7.51
C ARG A 222 5.04 -14.92 6.96
N TYR A 223 5.47 -13.86 6.27
CA TYR A 223 4.54 -12.89 5.68
C TYR A 223 3.68 -13.48 4.57
N PHE A 224 4.24 -14.33 3.71
CA PHE A 224 3.45 -15.02 2.68
C PHE A 224 2.52 -16.10 3.24
N THR A 225 2.86 -16.67 4.39
CA THR A 225 1.97 -17.60 5.12
C THR A 225 0.74 -16.85 5.62
N GLU A 226 0.93 -15.72 6.31
CA GLU A 226 -0.19 -14.88 6.75
C GLU A 226 -1.05 -14.41 5.57
N LEU A 227 -0.43 -13.95 4.48
CA LEU A 227 -1.16 -13.58 3.26
C LEU A 227 -1.97 -14.75 2.66
N SER A 228 -1.43 -15.97 2.70
CA SER A 228 -2.14 -17.15 2.18
C SER A 228 -3.30 -17.58 3.07
N GLU A 229 -3.24 -17.28 4.37
CA GLU A 229 -4.37 -17.49 5.30
C GLU A 229 -5.50 -16.49 5.03
N TYR A 230 -5.17 -15.21 4.79
CA TYR A 230 -6.16 -14.19 4.42
C TYR A 230 -6.72 -14.37 3.00
N TYR A 231 -5.87 -14.81 2.06
CA TYR A 231 -6.19 -14.90 0.64
C TYR A 231 -5.88 -16.29 0.09
N PRO A 232 -6.63 -17.33 0.52
CA PRO A 232 -6.33 -18.72 0.21
C PRO A 232 -6.49 -19.10 -1.28
N LYS A 233 -7.06 -18.22 -2.10
CA LYS A 233 -7.16 -18.43 -3.56
C LYS A 233 -6.06 -17.73 -4.35
N ASN A 234 -5.18 -16.96 -3.72
CA ASN A 234 -4.08 -16.31 -4.42
C ASN A 234 -3.03 -17.33 -4.87
N GLU A 235 -2.88 -17.54 -6.18
CA GLU A 235 -1.95 -18.53 -6.70
C GLU A 235 -0.49 -18.05 -6.59
N LEU A 236 -0.24 -16.75 -6.70
CA LEU A 236 1.11 -16.20 -6.52
C LEU A 236 1.63 -16.48 -5.11
N PHE A 237 0.80 -16.30 -4.08
CA PHE A 237 1.22 -16.53 -2.69
C PHE A 237 1.53 -18.01 -2.44
N LYS A 238 0.71 -18.91 -2.99
CA LYS A 238 0.97 -20.36 -2.94
C LYS A 238 2.25 -20.74 -3.67
N GLU A 239 2.49 -20.19 -4.85
CA GLU A 239 3.69 -20.43 -5.64
C GLU A 239 4.95 -19.98 -4.90
N VAL A 240 4.90 -18.81 -4.26
CA VAL A 240 6.01 -18.33 -3.42
C VAL A 240 6.26 -19.29 -2.27
N LEU A 241 5.24 -19.67 -1.50
CA LEU A 241 5.42 -20.61 -0.39
C LEU A 241 5.94 -21.98 -0.85
N LYS A 242 5.50 -22.48 -2.00
CA LYS A 242 5.99 -23.74 -2.56
C LYS A 242 7.47 -23.67 -2.97
N LYS A 243 7.93 -22.51 -3.42
CA LYS A 243 9.33 -22.31 -3.85
C LYS A 243 10.33 -22.36 -2.69
N TYR A 244 9.91 -21.95 -1.49
CA TYR A 244 10.77 -21.82 -0.31
C TYR A 244 10.47 -22.84 0.80
N LYS A 245 9.64 -23.86 0.51
CA LYS A 245 9.45 -25.06 1.34
C LYS A 245 10.24 -26.21 0.75
#